data_AF-A0A2P4XPD9-F1
#
_entry.id   AF-A0A2P4XPD9-F1
#
_cell.length_a   1.000
_cell.length_b   1.000
_cell.length_c   1.000
_cell.angle_alpha   90.00
_cell.angle_beta   90.00
_cell.angle_gamma   90.00
#
_symmetry.space_group_name_H-M   'P 1'
#
loop_
_entity.id
_entity.type
_entity.pdbx_description
1 polymer ?
#
loop_
_entity_poly.entity_id
_entity_poly.type
_entity_poly.pdbx_seq_one_letter_code
_entity_poly.pdbx_strand_id
1 'polypeptide(L)'
;MADDVTDGMVFGVKAVMENLILQSKCYQDMDLCPLRMDHGPGDSLIVTTTCEFSIAEETLIYGFPNLVNGGLSPLAEKMLGKKIVVQGSTYFNWDNASGRVTQLQWKTDLLTPMLQLLGSLEDVVQVFDSAKLSPEGLVVKSGNTVMFPNKEHL
;
A
#
# COMPACT_ATOMS: atom_id res chain seq x y z
N MET A 1 -3.87 12.03 15.41
CA MET A 1 -3.45 12.69 14.15
C MET A 1 -3.79 14.17 14.25
N ALA A 2 -3.01 15.03 13.60
CA ALA A 2 -3.33 16.44 13.42
C ALA A 2 -4.47 16.60 12.41
N ASP A 3 -5.18 17.74 12.43
CA ASP A 3 -6.36 17.94 11.59
C ASP A 3 -6.01 17.98 10.09
N ASP A 4 -4.77 18.34 9.76
CA ASP A 4 -4.18 18.42 8.43
C ASP A 4 -3.31 17.19 8.07
N VAL A 5 -3.41 16.10 8.82
CA VAL A 5 -2.62 14.87 8.59
C VAL A 5 -2.69 14.40 7.13
N THR A 6 -1.57 13.92 6.59
CA THR A 6 -1.53 13.35 5.23
C THR A 6 -0.90 11.96 5.20
N ASP A 7 -1.37 11.12 4.28
CA ASP A 7 -0.70 9.87 3.92
C ASP A 7 0.11 9.97 2.61
N GLY A 8 0.36 11.20 2.14
CA GLY A 8 1.00 11.49 0.87
C GLY A 8 0.06 11.50 -0.33
N MET A 9 -1.16 10.98 -0.18
CA MET A 9 -2.18 10.96 -1.23
C MET A 9 -3.36 11.87 -0.90
N VAL A 10 -3.76 11.91 0.36
CA VAL A 10 -4.89 12.72 0.84
C VAL A 10 -4.53 13.53 2.07
N PHE A 11 -5.34 14.54 2.39
CA PHE A 11 -5.19 15.40 3.57
C PHE A 11 -6.43 15.33 4.46
N GLY A 12 -6.19 15.45 5.76
CA GLY A 12 -7.18 15.49 6.81
C GLY A 12 -7.52 14.12 7.37
N VAL A 13 -7.83 14.10 8.67
CA VAL A 13 -8.06 12.87 9.45
C VAL A 13 -9.10 11.97 8.79
N LYS A 14 -10.23 12.54 8.34
CA LYS A 14 -11.30 11.77 7.71
C LYS A 14 -10.82 11.06 6.43
N ALA A 15 -10.15 11.77 5.53
CA ALA A 15 -9.72 11.21 4.26
C ALA A 15 -8.64 10.14 4.45
N VAL A 16 -7.68 10.37 5.37
CA VAL A 16 -6.65 9.39 5.72
C VAL A 16 -7.26 8.13 6.34
N MET A 17 -8.22 8.27 7.26
CA MET A 17 -8.90 7.11 7.86
C MET A 17 -9.72 6.33 6.83
N GLU A 18 -10.41 6.99 5.90
CA GLU A 18 -11.10 6.32 4.79
C GLU A 18 -10.12 5.55 3.90
N ASN A 19 -8.94 6.10 3.64
CA ASN A 19 -7.91 5.41 2.88
C ASN A 19 -7.37 4.19 3.64
N LEU A 20 -7.07 4.32 4.93
CA LEU A 20 -6.65 3.21 5.80
C LEU A 20 -7.70 2.09 5.86
N ILE A 21 -8.99 2.43 5.92
CA ILE A 21 -10.09 1.45 5.87
C ILE A 21 -10.11 0.71 4.53
N LEU A 22 -9.89 1.41 3.41
CA LEU A 22 -9.82 0.77 2.09
C LEU A 22 -8.61 -0.17 2.00
N GLN A 23 -7.45 0.26 2.50
CA GLN A 23 -6.24 -0.55 2.47
C GLN A 23 -6.35 -1.78 3.37
N SER A 24 -7.00 -1.69 4.54
CA SER A 24 -7.18 -2.84 5.42
C SER A 24 -7.98 -3.97 4.77
N LYS A 25 -8.83 -3.67 3.77
CA LYS A 25 -9.51 -4.71 2.96
C LYS A 25 -8.56 -5.54 2.11
N CYS A 26 -7.42 -4.98 1.69
CA CYS A 26 -6.44 -5.70 0.87
C CYS A 26 -5.49 -6.57 1.72
N TYR A 27 -5.29 -6.21 2.99
CA TYR A 27 -4.33 -6.83 3.90
C TYR A 27 -5.05 -7.44 5.12
N GLN A 28 -6.01 -8.34 4.88
CA GLN A 28 -6.70 -9.05 5.95
C GLN A 28 -5.72 -9.91 6.76
N ASP A 29 -5.92 -9.94 8.08
CA ASP A 29 -5.11 -10.73 9.03
C ASP A 29 -3.59 -10.53 8.88
N MET A 30 -3.19 -9.30 8.52
CA MET A 30 -1.80 -8.92 8.39
C MET A 30 -1.05 -9.01 9.71
N ASP A 31 0.03 -9.79 9.74
CA ASP A 31 1.01 -9.77 10.82
C ASP A 31 2.14 -8.79 10.47
N LEU A 32 2.10 -7.60 11.05
CA LEU A 32 3.05 -6.51 10.81
C LEU A 32 4.09 -6.46 11.92
N CYS A 33 5.33 -6.75 11.58
CA CYS A 33 6.47 -6.72 12.49
C CYS A 33 7.42 -5.55 12.17
N PRO A 34 7.63 -4.58 13.09
CA PRO A 34 8.67 -3.58 12.94
C PRO A 34 10.05 -4.22 13.13
N LEU A 35 10.93 -4.04 12.15
CA LEU A 35 12.29 -4.58 12.17
C LEU A 35 13.31 -3.55 12.65
N ARG A 36 13.13 -2.30 12.22
CA ARG A 36 14.06 -1.21 12.50
C ARG A 36 13.32 0.12 12.57
N MET A 37 13.82 1.00 13.42
CA MET A 37 13.36 2.36 13.56
C MET A 37 14.55 3.29 13.39
N ASP A 38 14.47 4.21 12.45
CA ASP A 38 15.51 5.17 12.10
C ASP A 38 14.96 6.59 12.19
N HIS A 39 15.78 7.51 12.70
CA HIS A 39 15.47 8.93 12.61
C HIS A 39 15.60 9.41 11.17
N GLY A 40 14.53 10.01 10.66
CA GLY A 40 14.53 10.69 9.36
C GLY A 40 15.00 12.14 9.49
N PRO A 41 14.84 12.95 8.42
CA PRO A 41 15.12 14.38 8.47
C PRO A 41 14.29 15.09 9.55
N GLY A 42 14.92 16.00 10.31
CA GLY A 42 14.28 16.65 11.44
C GLY A 42 13.95 15.65 12.56
N ASP A 43 12.73 15.74 13.10
CA ASP A 43 12.24 14.83 14.13
C ASP A 43 11.36 13.71 13.55
N SER A 44 11.51 13.38 12.27
CA SER A 44 10.71 12.31 11.65
C SER A 44 11.24 10.91 11.99
N LEU A 45 10.40 9.90 11.77
CA LEU A 45 10.73 8.49 12.00
C LEU A 45 10.45 7.66 10.76
N ILE A 46 11.41 6.82 10.37
CA ILE A 46 11.25 5.79 9.35
C ILE A 46 11.24 4.44 10.07
N VAL A 47 10.17 3.69 9.91
CA VAL A 47 10.02 2.34 10.47
C VAL A 47 10.08 1.35 9.34
N THR A 48 11.14 0.54 9.28
CA THR A 48 11.20 -0.61 8.38
C THR A 48 10.36 -1.74 8.96
N THR A 49 9.49 -2.32 8.15
CA THR A 49 8.55 -3.36 8.56
C THR A 49 8.67 -4.57 7.64
N THR A 50 8.35 -5.73 8.20
CA THR A 50 7.96 -6.90 7.43
C THR A 50 6.49 -7.18 7.73
N CYS A 51 5.74 -7.60 6.72
CA CYS A 51 4.34 -7.93 6.85
C CYS A 51 4.11 -9.31 6.23
N GLU A 52 3.41 -10.18 6.95
CA GLU A 52 2.97 -11.47 6.43
C GLU A 52 1.45 -11.48 6.36
N PHE A 53 0.89 -11.86 5.22
CA PHE A 53 -0.56 -11.99 5.07
C PHE A 53 -0.92 -13.04 4.01
N SER A 54 -2.15 -13.52 4.07
CA SER A 54 -2.73 -14.40 3.06
C SER A 54 -3.48 -13.57 2.02
N ILE A 55 -3.30 -13.88 0.74
CA ILE A 55 -4.10 -13.30 -0.33
C ILE A 55 -5.52 -13.87 -0.24
N ALA A 56 -6.41 -13.13 0.42
CA ALA A 56 -7.81 -13.50 0.62
C ALA A 56 -8.68 -13.08 -0.57
N GLU A 57 -9.96 -13.50 -0.57
CA GLU A 57 -10.92 -13.05 -1.57
C GLU A 57 -11.05 -11.52 -1.58
N GLU A 58 -11.03 -10.88 -0.41
CA GLU A 58 -11.04 -9.43 -0.29
C GLU A 58 -9.82 -8.78 -0.95
N THR A 59 -8.63 -9.38 -0.83
CA THR A 59 -7.43 -8.89 -1.51
C THR A 59 -7.64 -8.86 -3.03
N LEU A 60 -8.27 -9.88 -3.60
CA LEU A 60 -8.58 -9.93 -5.03
C LEU A 60 -9.67 -8.91 -5.39
N ILE A 61 -10.75 -8.82 -4.63
CA ILE A 61 -11.88 -7.92 -4.92
C ILE A 61 -11.46 -6.44 -4.84
N TYR A 62 -10.70 -6.06 -3.80
CA TYR A 62 -10.35 -4.67 -3.54
C TYR A 62 -9.02 -4.26 -4.19
N GLY A 63 -8.05 -5.18 -4.27
CA GLY A 63 -6.71 -4.91 -4.80
C GLY A 63 -6.54 -5.26 -6.27
N PHE A 64 -7.08 -6.41 -6.71
CA PHE A 64 -6.91 -6.94 -8.08
C PHE A 64 -8.24 -7.20 -8.79
N PRO A 65 -9.17 -6.21 -8.85
CA PRO A 65 -10.50 -6.42 -9.42
C PRO A 65 -10.46 -6.86 -10.89
N ASN A 66 -9.39 -6.53 -11.62
CA ASN A 66 -9.10 -6.99 -12.97
C ASN A 66 -9.05 -8.53 -13.08
N LEU A 67 -8.66 -9.23 -12.02
CA LEU A 67 -8.52 -10.70 -12.02
C LEU A 67 -9.80 -11.46 -11.64
N VAL A 68 -10.83 -10.74 -11.22
CA VAL A 68 -12.15 -11.29 -10.82
C VAL A 68 -13.30 -10.75 -11.66
N ASN A 69 -13.04 -9.78 -12.54
CA ASN A 69 -14.04 -9.20 -13.42
C ASN A 69 -14.47 -10.22 -14.50
N GLY A 70 -15.71 -10.69 -14.44
CA GLY A 70 -16.22 -11.74 -15.34
C GLY A 70 -15.91 -13.16 -14.89
N GLY A 71 -15.37 -13.34 -13.68
CA GLY A 71 -15.03 -14.65 -13.10
C GLY A 71 -13.61 -14.68 -12.55
N LEU A 72 -13.32 -15.71 -11.74
CA LEU A 72 -11.99 -15.91 -11.17
C LEU A 72 -11.01 -16.32 -12.28
N SER A 73 -10.01 -15.48 -12.56
CA SER A 73 -8.98 -15.79 -13.55
C SER A 73 -8.00 -16.86 -13.04
N PRO A 74 -7.26 -17.56 -13.94
CA PRO A 74 -6.24 -18.53 -13.53
C PRO A 74 -5.14 -17.92 -12.63
N LEU A 75 -4.80 -16.65 -12.82
CA LEU A 75 -3.85 -15.93 -11.97
C LEU A 75 -4.43 -15.69 -10.57
N ALA A 76 -5.70 -15.29 -10.48
CA ALA A 76 -6.37 -15.17 -9.19
C ALA A 76 -6.48 -16.52 -8.46
N GLU A 77 -6.80 -17.62 -9.15
CA GLU A 77 -6.80 -18.97 -8.57
C GLU A 77 -5.42 -19.36 -8.01
N LYS A 78 -4.35 -19.02 -8.73
CA LYS A 78 -2.97 -19.30 -8.31
C LYS A 78 -2.58 -18.48 -7.07
N MET A 79 -3.09 -17.27 -6.95
CA MET A 79 -2.82 -16.34 -5.85
C MET A 79 -3.67 -16.60 -4.60
N LEU A 80 -4.93 -16.99 -4.77
CA LEU A 80 -5.88 -17.13 -3.67
C LEU A 80 -5.40 -18.12 -2.60
N GLY A 81 -5.48 -17.70 -1.35
CA GLY A 81 -5.07 -18.48 -0.18
C GLY A 81 -3.56 -18.62 0.00
N LYS A 82 -2.74 -17.99 -0.85
CA LYS A 82 -1.28 -18.00 -0.72
C LYS A 82 -0.84 -17.01 0.34
N LYS A 83 0.06 -17.45 1.19
CA LYS A 83 0.72 -16.60 2.19
C LYS A 83 1.96 -15.97 1.55
N ILE A 84 2.09 -14.66 1.69
CA ILE A 84 3.25 -13.91 1.21
C ILE A 84 3.84 -13.06 2.33
N VAL A 85 5.16 -12.84 2.25
CA VAL A 85 5.88 -11.91 3.12
C VAL A 85 6.31 -10.72 2.28
N VAL A 86 5.92 -9.52 2.71
CA VAL A 86 6.26 -8.25 2.07
C VAL A 86 7.19 -7.45 2.97
N GLN A 87 8.19 -6.81 2.38
CA GLN A 87 8.99 -5.81 3.08
C GLN A 87 8.34 -4.45 2.89
N GLY A 88 8.46 -3.57 3.88
CA GLY A 88 7.89 -2.25 3.80
C GLY A 88 8.62 -1.23 4.66
N SER A 89 8.14 0.00 4.53
CA SER A 89 8.56 1.09 5.39
C SER A 89 7.41 2.05 5.61
N THR A 90 7.35 2.62 6.81
CA THR A 90 6.40 3.67 7.16
C THR A 90 7.16 4.89 7.66
N TYR A 91 6.95 6.02 7.01
CA TYR A 91 7.44 7.33 7.40
C TYR A 91 6.38 8.04 8.26
N PHE A 92 6.81 8.48 9.45
CA PHE A 92 6.03 9.27 10.38
C PHE A 92 6.65 10.66 10.52
N ASN A 93 5.80 11.68 10.49
CA ASN A 93 6.15 13.00 10.97
C ASN A 93 5.09 13.47 11.96
N TRP A 94 5.47 14.34 12.89
CA TRP A 94 4.56 14.89 13.88
C TRP A 94 4.89 16.35 14.17
N ASP A 95 3.89 17.08 14.64
CA ASP A 95 4.08 18.41 15.20
C ASP A 95 4.60 18.27 16.63
N ASN A 96 5.79 18.79 16.91
CA ASN A 96 6.42 18.71 18.23
C ASN A 96 5.65 19.48 19.31
N ALA A 97 4.93 20.53 18.95
CA ALA A 97 4.19 21.34 19.92
C ALA A 97 2.96 20.58 20.45
N SER A 98 2.20 19.93 19.57
CA SER A 98 1.00 19.16 19.94
C SER A 98 1.24 17.66 20.14
N GLY A 99 2.40 17.14 19.73
CA GLY A 99 2.71 15.70 19.72
C GLY A 99 1.87 14.89 18.74
N ARG A 100 1.20 15.53 17.77
CA ARG A 100 0.25 14.88 16.85
C ARG A 100 0.92 14.52 15.53
N VAL A 101 0.66 13.30 15.04
CA VAL A 101 1.09 12.85 13.71
C VAL A 101 0.50 13.75 12.62
N THR A 102 1.37 14.38 11.82
CA THR A 102 1.05 15.22 10.66
C THR A 102 1.26 14.47 9.35
N GLN A 103 2.06 13.41 9.34
CA GLN A 103 2.31 12.62 8.14
C GLN A 103 2.45 11.13 8.48
N LEU A 104 1.75 10.27 7.75
CA LEU A 104 1.77 8.82 7.86
C LEU A 104 1.83 8.20 6.47
N GLN A 105 3.02 7.99 5.94
CA GLN A 105 3.20 7.43 4.59
C GLN A 105 3.77 6.03 4.70
N TRP A 106 3.23 5.07 3.97
CA TRP A 106 3.80 3.73 3.91
C TRP A 106 4.02 3.29 2.48
N LYS A 107 4.97 2.37 2.30
CA LYS A 107 5.24 1.66 1.06
C LYS A 107 5.62 0.24 1.40
N THR A 108 5.26 -0.69 0.54
CA THR A 108 5.68 -2.09 0.62
C THR A 108 6.27 -2.54 -0.71
N ASP A 109 6.93 -3.69 -0.72
CA ASP A 109 7.36 -4.39 -1.93
C ASP A 109 6.42 -5.59 -2.14
N LEU A 110 5.38 -5.40 -2.95
CA LEU A 110 4.54 -6.49 -3.43
C LEU A 110 5.11 -7.15 -4.69
N LEU A 111 5.99 -6.48 -5.41
CA LEU A 111 6.54 -6.98 -6.67
C LEU A 111 7.35 -8.26 -6.44
N THR A 112 8.27 -8.24 -5.46
CA THR A 112 9.14 -9.38 -5.14
C THR A 112 8.34 -10.64 -4.77
N PRO A 113 7.42 -10.61 -3.79
CA PRO A 113 6.66 -11.81 -3.44
C PRO A 113 5.71 -12.27 -4.55
N MET A 114 5.14 -11.36 -5.36
CA MET A 114 4.33 -11.76 -6.52
C MET A 114 5.17 -12.45 -7.58
N LEU A 115 6.39 -11.97 -7.86
CA LEU A 115 7.30 -12.62 -8.79
C LEU A 115 7.72 -14.00 -8.29
N GLN A 116 7.98 -14.16 -6.99
CA GLN A 116 8.28 -15.47 -6.39
C GLN A 116 7.09 -16.43 -6.48
N LEU A 117 5.88 -15.93 -6.26
CA LEU A 117 4.66 -16.73 -6.27
C LEU A 117 4.26 -17.16 -7.69
N LEU A 118 4.37 -16.26 -8.65
CA LEU A 118 3.94 -16.49 -10.03
C LEU A 118 5.03 -17.14 -10.88
N GLY A 119 6.31 -16.87 -10.57
CA GLY A 119 7.45 -17.43 -11.29
C GLY A 119 7.66 -16.83 -12.70
N SER A 120 6.91 -15.77 -13.03
CA SER A 120 6.93 -15.13 -14.35
C SER A 120 6.72 -13.62 -14.20
N LEU A 121 7.60 -12.82 -14.80
CA LEU A 121 7.43 -11.37 -14.84
C LEU A 121 6.23 -10.97 -15.71
N GLU A 122 5.92 -11.75 -16.75
CA GLU A 122 4.74 -11.52 -17.61
C GLU A 122 3.45 -11.65 -16.81
N ASP A 123 3.34 -12.70 -16.00
CA ASP A 123 2.20 -12.91 -15.10
C ASP A 123 2.08 -11.75 -14.09
N VAL A 124 3.20 -11.29 -13.52
CA VAL A 124 3.22 -10.16 -12.59
C VAL A 124 2.72 -8.87 -13.25
N VAL A 125 3.18 -8.58 -14.47
CA VAL A 125 2.71 -7.42 -15.24
C VAL A 125 1.20 -7.51 -15.47
N GLN A 126 0.70 -8.71 -15.82
CA GLN A 126 -0.73 -8.92 -16.01
C GLN A 126 -1.55 -8.77 -14.71
N VAL A 127 -1.03 -9.23 -13.58
CA VAL A 127 -1.68 -9.05 -12.26
C VAL A 127 -1.85 -7.58 -11.94
N PHE A 128 -0.81 -6.76 -12.16
CA PHE A 128 -0.84 -5.33 -11.86
C PHE A 128 -1.46 -4.48 -12.98
N ASP A 129 -1.76 -5.04 -14.15
CA ASP A 129 -2.44 -4.33 -15.23
C ASP A 129 -3.87 -3.97 -14.80
N SER A 130 -4.13 -2.67 -14.67
CA SER A 130 -5.41 -2.13 -14.18
C SER A 130 -5.81 -2.59 -12.77
N ALA A 131 -4.84 -3.02 -11.96
CA ALA A 131 -5.05 -3.29 -10.55
C ALA A 131 -5.28 -1.98 -9.77
N LYS A 132 -5.96 -2.10 -8.62
CA LYS A 132 -6.10 -0.99 -7.67
C LYS A 132 -4.94 -0.96 -6.68
N LEU A 133 -4.38 -2.11 -6.35
CA LEU A 133 -3.21 -2.23 -5.49
C LEU A 133 -1.94 -2.09 -6.34
N SER A 134 -1.11 -1.10 -6.04
CA SER A 134 0.15 -0.87 -6.76
C SER A 134 1.24 -1.85 -6.31
N PRO A 135 2.33 -2.02 -7.08
CA PRO A 135 3.51 -2.78 -6.65
C PRO A 135 4.12 -2.28 -5.35
N GLU A 136 3.94 -0.99 -5.03
CA GLU A 136 4.38 -0.35 -3.78
C GLU A 136 3.38 -0.51 -2.61
N GLY A 137 2.32 -1.31 -2.80
CA GLY A 137 1.33 -1.61 -1.77
C GLY A 137 0.30 -0.53 -1.49
N LEU A 138 0.18 0.46 -2.37
CA LEU A 138 -0.78 1.55 -2.23
C LEU A 138 -2.06 1.22 -2.98
N VAL A 139 -3.22 1.44 -2.36
CA VAL A 139 -4.50 1.32 -3.05
C VAL A 139 -4.84 2.65 -3.73
N VAL A 140 -4.87 2.63 -5.06
CA VAL A 140 -5.27 3.76 -5.89
C VAL A 140 -6.80 3.81 -5.95
N LYS A 141 -7.39 4.91 -5.49
CA LYS A 141 -8.82 5.16 -5.70
C LYS A 141 -9.06 5.39 -7.19
N SER A 142 -10.01 4.66 -7.78
CA SER A 142 -10.46 4.94 -9.14
C SER A 142 -11.06 6.35 -9.18
N GLY A 143 -10.39 7.27 -9.87
CA GLY A 143 -10.81 8.67 -10.01
C GLY A 143 -9.91 9.68 -9.32
N ASN A 144 -8.68 9.81 -9.81
CA ASN A 144 -8.00 11.06 -10.16
C ASN A 144 -6.53 10.73 -10.34
N THR A 145 -6.09 10.65 -11.60
CA THR A 145 -4.69 10.88 -11.93
C THR A 145 -4.35 12.28 -11.42
N VAL A 146 -3.81 12.38 -10.21
CA VAL A 146 -3.14 13.60 -9.79
C VAL A 146 -1.87 13.65 -10.60
N MET A 147 -1.95 14.32 -11.75
CA MET A 147 -0.78 14.76 -12.48
C MET A 147 0.05 15.58 -11.51
N PHE A 148 1.21 15.08 -11.10
CA PHE A 148 2.21 15.92 -10.45
C PHE A 148 2.50 17.08 -11.41
N PRO A 149 2.37 18.36 -10.99
CA PRO A 149 2.84 19.44 -11.83
C PRO A 149 4.35 19.28 -11.97
N ASN A 150 4.82 19.15 -13.21
CA ASN A 150 6.22 19.31 -13.57
C ASN A 150 6.71 20.61 -12.95
N LYS A 151 7.58 20.53 -11.95
CA LYS A 151 8.41 21.67 -11.56
C LYS A 151 9.51 21.79 -12.59
N GLU A 152 9.19 22.47 -13.68
CA GLU A 152 10.16 22.97 -14.62
C GLU A 152 9.86 24.46 -14.87
N HIS A 153 10.85 25.28 -14.52
CA HIS A 153 11.05 26.69 -14.87
C HIS A 153 10.15 27.75 -14.21
N LEU A 154 10.59 28.31 -13.08
CA LEU A 154 11.25 29.63 -12.99
C LEU A 154 11.80 29.87 -11.56
#